data_AF-A0A4U5JIV9-F1
#
_entry.id   AF-A0A4U5JIV9-F1
#
_cell.length_a   1.000
_cell.length_b   1.000
_cell.length_c   1.000
_cell.angle_alpha   90.00
_cell.angle_beta   90.00
_cell.angle_gamma   90.00
#
_symmetry.space_group_name_H-M   'P 1'
#
loop_
_entity.id
_entity.type
_entity.pdbx_description
1 polymer ?
#
loop_
_entity_poly.entity_id
_entity_poly.type
_entity_poly.pdbx_seq_one_letter_code
_entity_poly.pdbx_strand_id
1 'polypeptide(L)'
;MDMAQAFGATVSVEGPPSDAEGYVFVKRRPEVDHEVFMVRLLADIGAPDRLLLHHRSGFAVVRLPFGRIKRLRSDPLVETAGGIQFDAERFAAVTGSGP
;
A
#
# COMPACT_ATOMS: atom_id res chain seq x y z
N MET A 1 -25.63 -2.03 -18.35
CA MET A 1 -25.53 -0.64 -18.83
C MET A 1 -24.32 -0.02 -18.15
N ASP A 2 -23.35 0.40 -18.95
CA ASP A 2 -22.12 1.07 -18.50
C ASP A 2 -22.41 2.57 -18.27
N MET A 3 -21.97 3.12 -17.13
CA MET A 3 -22.12 4.56 -16.82
C MET A 3 -21.52 5.47 -17.90
N ALA A 4 -20.48 5.05 -18.61
CA ALA A 4 -19.85 5.86 -19.66
C ALA A 4 -20.77 6.08 -20.87
N GLN A 5 -21.58 5.08 -21.24
CA GLN A 5 -22.56 5.22 -22.33
C GLN A 5 -23.72 6.16 -21.98
N ALA A 6 -24.05 6.34 -20.69
CA ALA A 6 -25.14 7.21 -20.26
C ALA A 6 -24.81 8.71 -20.34
N PHE A 7 -23.53 9.08 -20.32
CA PHE A 7 -23.07 10.49 -20.29
C PHE A 7 -22.37 10.96 -21.57
N GLY A 8 -22.26 10.11 -22.61
CA GLY A 8 -21.58 10.49 -23.86
C GLY A 8 -20.12 10.89 -23.67
N ALA A 9 -19.47 10.39 -22.62
CA ALA A 9 -18.13 10.78 -22.21
C ALA A 9 -17.18 9.59 -22.20
N THR A 10 -15.98 9.78 -22.74
CA THR A 10 -14.88 8.81 -22.63
C THR A 10 -14.19 9.00 -21.28
N VAL A 11 -14.40 8.08 -20.34
CA VAL A 11 -13.68 8.10 -19.06
C VAL A 11 -12.37 7.35 -19.26
N SER A 12 -11.25 8.08 -19.38
CA SER A 12 -9.91 7.49 -19.28
C SER A 12 -9.50 7.51 -17.80
N VAL A 13 -9.29 6.34 -17.20
CA VAL A 13 -8.68 6.22 -15.86
C VAL A 13 -7.21 5.87 -16.05
N GLU A 14 -6.41 6.89 -16.33
CA GLU A 14 -4.95 6.77 -16.37
C GLU A 14 -4.41 6.84 -14.94
N GLY A 15 -3.94 5.70 -14.45
CA GLY A 15 -3.16 5.63 -13.21
C GLY A 15 -1.69 6.01 -13.46
N PRO A 16 -0.89 6.16 -12.39
CA PRO A 16 0.55 6.32 -12.52
C PRO A 16 1.17 5.18 -13.36
N PRO A 17 2.33 5.43 -14.00
CA PRO A 17 3.14 4.36 -14.60
C PRO A 17 3.35 3.19 -13.63
N SER A 18 3.43 1.98 -14.14
CA SER A 18 3.48 0.76 -13.31
C SER A 18 4.74 0.68 -12.43
N ASP A 19 5.80 1.34 -12.84
CA ASP A 19 7.09 1.47 -12.18
C ASP A 19 7.20 2.71 -11.27
N ALA A 20 6.21 3.61 -11.31
CA ALA A 20 6.20 4.78 -10.42
C ALA A 20 6.09 4.32 -8.96
N GLU A 21 7.09 4.69 -8.15
CA GLU A 21 7.11 4.42 -6.71
C GLU A 21 6.10 5.30 -5.98
N GLY A 22 5.44 4.72 -4.98
CA GLY A 22 4.49 5.44 -4.13
C GLY A 22 4.31 4.78 -2.78
N TYR A 23 3.70 5.52 -1.86
CA TYR A 23 3.38 5.02 -0.53
C TYR A 23 2.03 4.33 -0.52
N VAL A 24 1.99 3.18 0.14
CA VAL A 24 0.84 2.30 0.18
C VAL A 24 0.53 1.99 1.64
N PHE A 25 -0.67 2.32 2.06
CA PHE A 25 -1.23 1.82 3.30
C PHE A 25 -1.74 0.41 3.06
N VAL A 26 -1.34 -0.53 3.91
CA VAL A 26 -1.79 -1.92 3.89
C VAL A 26 -2.38 -2.25 5.25
N LYS A 27 -3.62 -2.74 5.25
CA LYS A 27 -4.32 -3.20 6.44
C LYS A 27 -4.50 -4.71 6.37
N ARG A 28 -4.09 -5.39 7.42
CA ARG A 28 -4.30 -6.81 7.68
C ARG A 28 -5.76 -7.08 8.00
N ARG A 29 -6.28 -8.22 7.57
CA ARG A 29 -7.59 -8.71 8.03
C ARG A 29 -7.60 -8.96 9.55
N PRO A 30 -8.72 -8.74 10.25
CA PRO A 30 -8.76 -8.87 11.71
C PRO A 30 -8.38 -10.28 12.21
N GLU A 31 -8.78 -11.32 11.46
CA GLU A 31 -8.59 -12.73 11.79
C GLU A 31 -7.17 -13.28 11.59
N VAL A 32 -6.24 -12.51 11.02
CA VAL A 32 -5.06 -13.07 10.32
C VAL A 32 -3.77 -13.34 11.13
N ASP A 33 -3.64 -13.28 12.45
CA ASP A 33 -2.31 -13.20 13.13
C ASP A 33 -1.35 -12.07 12.62
N HIS A 34 -0.66 -11.38 13.52
CA HIS A 34 0.18 -10.25 13.11
C HIS A 34 1.49 -10.70 12.44
N GLU A 35 2.13 -11.73 12.97
CA GLU A 35 3.45 -12.17 12.51
C GLU A 35 3.35 -12.83 11.14
N VAL A 36 2.31 -13.63 10.91
CA VAL A 36 2.03 -14.24 9.59
C VAL A 36 1.86 -13.16 8.52
N PHE A 37 1.11 -12.10 8.84
CA PHE A 37 0.94 -10.96 7.95
C PHE A 37 2.27 -10.24 7.67
N MET A 38 3.08 -9.98 8.70
CA MET A 38 4.35 -9.28 8.53
C MET A 38 5.35 -10.08 7.69
N VAL A 39 5.48 -11.39 7.94
CA VAL A 39 6.33 -12.29 7.13
C VAL A 39 5.92 -12.26 5.67
N ARG A 40 4.61 -12.38 5.39
CA ARG A 40 4.08 -12.35 4.03
C ARG A 40 4.31 -10.98 3.36
N LEU A 41 3.99 -9.90 4.05
CA LEU A 41 4.16 -8.54 3.54
C LEU A 41 5.63 -8.26 3.20
N LEU A 42 6.56 -8.64 4.08
CA LEU A 42 8.00 -8.49 3.84
C LEU A 42 8.47 -9.28 2.62
N ALA A 43 7.96 -10.51 2.43
CA ALA A 43 8.25 -11.31 1.25
C ALA A 43 7.73 -10.65 -0.04
N ASP A 44 6.55 -10.04 -0.01
CA ASP A 44 5.93 -9.39 -1.18
C ASP A 44 6.61 -8.06 -1.56
N ILE A 45 7.03 -7.25 -0.57
CA ILE A 45 7.73 -5.99 -0.82
C ILE A 45 9.18 -6.22 -1.26
N GLY A 46 9.76 -7.35 -0.84
CA GLY A 46 11.06 -7.88 -1.29
C GLY A 46 12.29 -7.20 -0.68
N ALA A 47 12.12 -6.06 -0.01
CA ALA A 47 13.22 -5.33 0.62
C ALA A 47 12.72 -4.65 1.92
N PRO A 48 13.34 -4.89 3.09
CA PRO A 48 12.85 -4.37 4.36
C PRO A 48 12.84 -2.84 4.46
N ASP A 49 13.71 -2.15 3.73
CA ASP A 49 13.77 -0.68 3.62
C ASP A 49 12.52 -0.07 2.98
N ARG A 50 11.71 -0.90 2.32
CA ARG A 50 10.40 -0.50 1.78
C ARG A 50 9.32 -0.49 2.83
N LEU A 51 9.54 -1.07 4.01
CA LEU A 51 8.63 -0.96 5.15
C LEU A 51 8.99 0.31 5.94
N LEU A 52 8.09 1.30 5.93
CA LEU A 52 8.32 2.59 6.59
C LEU A 52 7.76 2.61 8.00
N LEU A 53 6.62 1.96 8.17
CA LEU A 53 5.88 1.91 9.42
C LEU A 53 5.12 0.61 9.49
N HIS A 54 5.05 0.02 10.68
CA HIS A 54 4.05 -0.98 10.99
C HIS A 54 3.58 -0.79 12.43
N HIS A 55 2.39 -1.30 12.72
CA HIS A 55 1.85 -1.32 14.07
C HIS A 55 1.17 -2.66 14.34
N ARG A 56 1.26 -3.13 15.59
CA ARG A 56 0.69 -4.42 16.02
C ARG A 56 -0.83 -4.53 15.83
N SER A 57 -1.53 -3.40 15.68
CA SER A 57 -2.95 -3.39 15.35
C SER A 57 -3.26 -3.90 13.94
N GLY A 58 -2.24 -4.16 13.12
CA GLY A 58 -2.39 -4.79 11.81
C GLY A 58 -2.41 -3.80 10.64
N PHE A 59 -1.66 -2.70 10.71
CA PHE A 59 -1.42 -1.87 9.53
C PHE A 59 0.06 -1.63 9.31
N ALA A 60 0.40 -1.36 8.05
CA ALA A 60 1.73 -0.99 7.61
C ALA A 60 1.66 0.10 6.53
N VAL A 61 2.71 0.90 6.44
CA VAL A 61 2.97 1.81 5.32
C VAL A 61 4.22 1.32 4.61
N VAL A 62 4.09 1.05 3.31
CA VAL A 62 5.18 0.55 2.48
C VAL A 62 5.41 1.43 1.26
N ARG A 63 6.64 1.44 0.73
CA ARG A 63 7.00 2.08 -0.54
C ARG A 63 7.11 1.03 -1.65
N LEU A 64 6.29 1.14 -2.68
CA LEU A 64 6.23 0.16 -3.77
C LEU A 64 5.90 0.80 -5.13
N PRO A 65 6.32 0.16 -6.24
CA PRO A 65 5.82 0.49 -7.57
C PRO A 65 4.29 0.31 -7.66
N PHE A 66 3.61 1.21 -8.36
CA PHE A 66 2.15 1.20 -8.53
C PHE A 66 1.62 -0.13 -9.06
N GLY A 67 2.36 -0.78 -9.97
CA GLY A 67 2.00 -2.10 -10.52
C GLY A 67 1.94 -3.22 -9.48
N ARG A 68 2.65 -3.09 -8.35
CA ARG A 68 2.63 -4.08 -7.26
C ARG A 68 1.45 -3.90 -6.31
N ILE A 69 0.85 -2.72 -6.24
CA ILE A 69 -0.31 -2.45 -5.35
C ILE A 69 -1.47 -3.39 -5.68
N LYS A 70 -1.69 -3.68 -6.97
CA LYS A 70 -2.75 -4.61 -7.41
C LYS A 70 -2.58 -6.01 -6.81
N ARG A 71 -1.34 -6.49 -6.65
CA ARG A 71 -1.06 -7.80 -6.05
C ARG A 71 -1.38 -7.83 -4.56
N LEU A 72 -1.02 -6.77 -3.83
CA LEU A 72 -1.37 -6.65 -2.41
C LEU A 72 -2.87 -6.62 -2.18
N ARG A 73 -3.64 -5.97 -3.06
CA ARG A 73 -5.11 -5.97 -2.98
C ARG A 73 -5.73 -7.35 -3.18
N SER A 74 -5.06 -8.23 -3.92
CA SER A 74 -5.51 -9.61 -4.14
C SER A 74 -4.98 -10.59 -3.09
N ASP A 75 -4.12 -10.15 -2.16
CA ASP A 75 -3.56 -11.05 -1.15
C ASP A 75 -4.63 -11.40 -0.09
N PRO A 76 -4.83 -12.69 0.22
CA PRO A 76 -5.86 -13.12 1.15
C PRO A 76 -5.65 -12.62 2.58
N LEU A 77 -4.44 -12.20 2.95
CA LEU A 77 -4.12 -11.68 4.28
C LEU A 77 -4.42 -10.17 4.43
N VAL A 78 -4.66 -9.50 3.30
CA VAL A 78 -4.89 -8.06 3.22
C VAL A 78 -6.39 -7.78 3.19
N GLU A 79 -6.83 -6.87 4.06
CA GLU A 79 -8.18 -6.31 4.06
C GLU A 79 -8.28 -5.17 3.04
N THR A 80 -7.30 -4.26 3.06
CA THR A 80 -7.22 -3.16 2.10
C THR A 80 -5.79 -2.75 1.81
N ALA A 81 -5.53 -2.34 0.57
CA ALA A 81 -4.28 -1.71 0.14
C ALA A 81 -4.57 -0.50 -0.74
N GLY A 82 -4.10 0.68 -0.34
CA GLY A 82 -4.42 1.96 -0.98
C GLY A 82 -3.22 2.89 -1.02
N GLY A 83 -3.09 3.64 -2.12
CA GLY A 83 -2.09 4.70 -2.21
C GLY A 83 -2.42 5.83 -1.23
N ILE A 84 -1.40 6.35 -0.56
CA ILE A 84 -1.54 7.49 0.36
C ILE A 84 -0.47 8.55 0.08
N GLN A 85 -0.75 9.78 0.47
CA GLN A 85 0.31 10.77 0.67
C GLN A 85 0.95 10.52 2.03
N PHE A 86 2.26 10.34 2.05
CA PHE A 86 3.02 10.09 3.27
C PHE A 86 4.31 10.88 3.20
N ASP A 87 4.58 11.66 4.25
CA ASP A 87 5.80 12.45 4.39
C ASP A 87 6.74 11.71 5.34
N ALA A 88 7.69 10.98 4.75
CA ALA A 88 8.63 10.16 5.50
C ALA A 88 9.60 11.01 6.34
N GLU A 89 9.98 12.21 5.88
CA GLU A 89 10.89 13.11 6.59
C GLU A 89 10.22 13.66 7.85
N ARG A 90 8.98 14.15 7.69
CA ARG A 90 8.19 14.61 8.84
C ARG A 90 7.90 13.48 9.82
N PHE A 91 7.69 12.26 9.33
CA PHE A 91 7.50 11.10 10.17
C PHE A 91 8.76 10.79 10.99
N ALA A 92 9.93 10.71 10.34
CA ALA A 92 11.21 10.45 11.01
C ALA A 92 11.54 11.49 12.09
N ALA A 93 11.21 12.77 11.84
CA ALA A 93 11.38 13.85 12.79
C ALA A 93 10.52 13.70 14.06
N VAL A 94 9.33 13.11 13.96
CA VAL A 94 8.43 12.87 15.11
C VAL A 94 8.79 11.59 15.86
N THR A 95 9.23 10.54 15.17
CA THR A 95 9.60 9.25 15.79
C THR A 95 11.01 9.23 16.39
N GLY A 96 11.77 10.32 16.29
CA GLY A 96 13.14 10.40 16.80
C GLY A 96 14.13 9.56 15.98
N SER A 97 13.79 9.23 14.74
CA SER A 97 14.66 8.51 13.79
C SER A 97 15.35 9.49 12.84
N GLY A 98 15.83 10.62 13.38
CA GLY A 98 16.83 11.47 12.73
C GLY A 98 18.25 10.94 13.01
N PRO A 99 19.25 11.36 12.22
CA PRO A 99 20.62 10.83 12.28
C PRO A 99 21.25 10.87 13.68
#